data_AF-A0A9W4R110-F1
#
_entry.id   AF-A0A9W4R110-F1
#
_cell.length_a   1.000
_cell.length_b   1.000
_cell.length_c   1.000
_cell.angle_alpha   90.00
_cell.angle_beta   90.00
_cell.angle_gamma   90.00
#
_symmetry.space_group_name_H-M   'P 1'
#
loop_
_entity.id
_entity.type
_entity.pdbx_description
1 polymer ?
#
loop_
_entity_poly.entity_id
_entity_poly.type
_entity_poly.pdbx_seq_one_letter_code
_entity_poly.pdbx_strand_id
1 'polypeptide(L)' 'MAKTPENSEHTSVQKRIKSAKDAKQPKQLARFAGSHRKHMPKGLPFELKSYLELVELTGRCMREDKRGHIEQRTLPLLE' A
#
# COMPACT_ATOMS: atom_id res chain seq x y z
N MET A 1 6.98 -9.13 -14.58
CA MET A 1 6.47 -8.65 -13.26
C MET A 1 6.61 -7.15 -13.24
N ALA A 2 5.67 -6.41 -12.65
CA ALA A 2 5.77 -4.94 -12.61
C ALA A 2 7.01 -4.49 -11.82
N LYS A 3 7.66 -3.41 -12.29
CA LYS A 3 8.82 -2.81 -11.62
C LYS A 3 8.45 -1.96 -10.40
N THR A 4 7.22 -1.45 -10.36
CA THR A 4 6.70 -0.65 -9.26
C THR A 4 5.37 -1.22 -8.78
N PRO A 5 5.00 -1.01 -7.50
CA PRO A 5 3.71 -1.45 -6.96
C PRO A 5 2.51 -0.84 -7.70
N GLU A 6 2.64 0.40 -8.19
CA GLU A 6 1.59 1.12 -8.91
C GLU A 6 1.22 0.47 -10.25
N ASN A 7 2.21 -0.11 -10.93
CA ASN A 7 2.05 -0.74 -12.26
C ASN A 7 1.67 -2.22 -12.16
N SER A 8 1.40 -2.73 -10.96
CA SER A 8 1.13 -4.14 -10.70
C SER A 8 -0.38 -4.43 -10.71
N GLU A 9 -0.97 -4.55 -11.91
CA GLU A 9 -2.42 -4.52 -12.18
C GLU A 9 -3.30 -5.49 -11.37
N HIS A 10 -2.73 -6.59 -10.88
CA HIS A 10 -3.48 -7.65 -10.18
C HIS A 10 -3.17 -7.74 -8.69
N THR A 11 -2.62 -6.67 -8.09
CA THR A 11 -2.23 -6.68 -6.66
C THR A 11 -3.15 -5.83 -5.78
N SER A 12 -3.25 -6.22 -4.50
CA SER A 12 -4.01 -5.46 -3.50
C SER A 12 -3.43 -4.06 -3.30
N VAL A 13 -2.10 -3.92 -3.32
CA VAL A 13 -1.41 -2.63 -3.18
C VAL A 13 -1.77 -1.68 -4.32
N GLN A 14 -1.78 -2.14 -5.57
CA GLN A 14 -2.17 -1.32 -6.72
C GLN A 14 -3.61 -0.80 -6.60
N LYS A 15 -4.55 -1.66 -6.22
CA LYS A 15 -5.96 -1.26 -6.02
C LYS A 15 -6.10 -0.21 -4.92
N ARG A 16 -5.31 -0.34 -3.85
CA ARG A 16 -5.28 0.60 -2.73
C ARG A 16 -4.70 1.95 -3.15
N ILE A 17 -3.56 1.98 -3.85
CA ILE A 17 -2.95 3.21 -4.37
C ILE A 17 -3.90 3.93 -5.33
N LYS A 18 -4.48 3.20 -6.29
CA LYS A 18 -5.43 3.78 -7.25
C LYS A 18 -6.64 4.43 -6.56
N SER A 19 -7.17 3.80 -5.52
CA SER A 19 -8.28 4.37 -4.74
C SER A 19 -7.85 5.54 -3.86
N ALA A 20 -6.61 5.50 -3.34
CA ALA A 20 -6.07 6.53 -2.47
C ALA A 20 -5.90 7.88 -3.19
N LYS A 21 -5.64 7.87 -4.51
CA LYS A 21 -5.63 9.09 -5.35
C LYS A 21 -6.94 9.88 -5.29
N ASP A 22 -8.06 9.19 -5.09
CA ASP A 22 -9.39 9.80 -4.92
C ASP A 22 -9.78 9.97 -3.44
N ALA A 23 -8.82 9.91 -2.50
CA ALA A 23 -9.06 9.86 -1.06
C ALA A 23 -10.04 8.75 -0.61
N LYS A 24 -10.09 7.63 -1.35
CA LYS A 24 -11.01 6.51 -1.14
C LYS A 24 -10.27 5.21 -0.83
N GLN A 25 -11.02 4.20 -0.40
CA GLN A 25 -10.54 2.83 -0.26
C GLN A 25 -11.30 1.87 -1.17
N PRO A 26 -10.65 0.82 -1.69
CA PRO A 26 -11.27 -0.12 -2.62
C PRO A 26 -12.39 -0.92 -1.94
N LYS A 27 -13.56 -1.03 -2.60
CA LYS A 27 -14.74 -1.74 -2.08
C LYS A 27 -14.56 -3.27 -2.00
N GLN A 28 -13.69 -3.83 -2.85
CA GLN A 28 -13.44 -5.26 -2.94
C GLN A 28 -12.46 -5.78 -1.86
N LEU A 29 -11.80 -4.89 -1.11
CA LEU A 29 -10.82 -5.26 -0.08
C LEU A 29 -11.31 -4.79 1.29
N ALA A 30 -10.84 -5.45 2.34
CA ALA A 30 -11.05 -4.97 3.70
C ALA A 30 -10.50 -3.54 3.85
N ARG A 31 -11.34 -2.64 4.33
CA ARG A 31 -11.00 -1.25 4.60
C ARG A 31 -10.07 -1.17 5.80
N PHE A 32 -9.10 -0.26 5.73
CA PHE A 32 -8.33 0.20 6.88
C PHE A 32 -9.20 1.13 7.72
N ALA A 33 -9.47 0.72 8.95
CA ALA A 33 -10.25 1.44 9.95
C ALA A 33 -9.38 2.39 10.79
N GLY A 34 -8.06 2.37 10.60
CA GLY A 34 -7.09 3.18 11.34
C GLY A 34 -6.71 2.56 12.69
N SER A 35 -6.17 3.40 13.56
CA SER A 35 -5.72 3.02 14.90
C SER A 35 -6.83 2.43 15.79
N HIS A 36 -6.44 1.55 16.72
CA HIS A 36 -7.37 0.86 17.63
C HIS A 36 -8.15 1.85 18.52
N ARG A 37 -9.47 1.65 18.62
CA ARG A 37 -10.38 2.51 19.40
C ARG A 37 -11.50 1.67 20.04
N LYS A 38 -12.03 2.13 21.18
CA LYS A 38 -13.08 1.44 21.96
C LYS A 38 -14.34 1.07 21.14
N HIS A 39 -14.72 1.91 20.18
CA HIS A 39 -15.78 1.62 19.19
C HIS A 39 -15.18 1.60 17.79
N MET A 40 -14.76 0.41 17.36
CA MET A 40 -14.05 0.26 16.09
C MET A 40 -15.02 -0.02 14.94
N PRO A 41 -14.95 0.73 13.82
CA PRO A 41 -15.71 0.38 12.63
C PRO A 41 -15.16 -0.93 12.01
N LYS A 42 -16.02 -1.67 11.31
CA LYS A 42 -15.60 -2.91 10.63
C LYS A 42 -14.46 -2.63 9.64
N GLY A 43 -13.32 -3.29 9.84
CA GLY A 43 -12.13 -3.12 9.01
C GLY A 43 -10.86 -3.58 9.71
N LEU A 44 -9.72 -3.37 9.04
CA LEU A 44 -8.39 -3.66 9.56
C LEU A 44 -7.99 -2.56 10.57
N PRO A 45 -7.53 -2.91 11.79
CA PRO A 45 -7.06 -1.96 12.81
C PRO A 45 -5.66 -1.44 12.46
N PHE A 46 -5.55 -0.83 11.30
CA PHE A 46 -4.30 -0.33 10.77
C PHE A 46 -4.58 0.87 9.86
N GLU A 47 -3.61 1.75 9.70
CA GLU A 47 -3.71 2.93 8.85
C GLU A 47 -3.25 2.61 7.42
N LEU A 48 -3.98 3.11 6.43
CA LEU A 48 -3.63 2.91 5.02
C LEU A 48 -2.26 3.52 4.70
N LYS A 49 -1.96 4.70 5.25
CA LYS A 49 -0.68 5.38 5.07
C LYS A 49 0.47 4.51 5.58
N SER A 50 0.40 4.06 6.83
CA SER A 50 1.41 3.17 7.41
C SER A 50 1.57 1.86 6.64
N TYR A 51 0.50 1.32 6.05
CA TYR A 51 0.58 0.15 5.19
C TYR A 51 1.38 0.43 3.90
N LEU A 52 1.12 1.55 3.23
CA LEU A 52 1.83 1.91 2.01
C LEU A 52 3.30 2.24 2.30
N GLU A 53 3.58 2.95 3.39
CA GLU A 53 4.96 3.21 3.86
C GLU A 53 5.69 1.90 4.15
N LEU A 54 5.05 0.94 4.82
CA LEU A 54 5.66 -0.36 5.08
C LEU A 54 5.98 -1.10 3.78
N VAL A 55 5.08 -1.09 2.79
CA VAL A 55 5.32 -1.72 1.48
C VAL A 55 6.49 -1.05 0.76
N GLU A 56 6.57 0.28 0.80
CA GLU A 56 7.66 1.05 0.20
C GLU A 56 9.00 0.75 0.87
N LEU A 57 9.06 0.81 2.20
CA LEU A 57 10.26 0.53 2.98
C LEU A 57 10.75 -0.90 2.75
N THR A 58 9.84 -1.88 2.85
CA THR A 58 10.21 -3.28 2.66
C THR A 58 10.68 -3.54 1.23
N GLY A 59 10.02 -2.97 0.22
CA GLY A 59 10.45 -3.09 -1.18
C GLY A 59 11.80 -2.44 -1.46
N ARG A 60 12.09 -1.27 -0.86
CA ARG A 60 13.40 -0.60 -0.98
C ARG A 60 14.53 -1.32 -0.25
N CYS A 61 14.22 -2.01 0.84
CA CYS A 61 15.20 -2.82 1.56
C CYS A 61 15.49 -4.17 0.87
N MET A 62 14.72 -4.57 -0.15
CA MET A 62 15.00 -5.80 -0.89
C MET A 62 16.25 -5.64 -1.75
N ARG A 63 16.98 -6.73 -1.94
CA ARG A 63 18.12 -6.77 -2.86
C ARG A 63 17.66 -6.59 -4.31
N GLU A 64 18.45 -5.89 -5.13
CA GLU A 64 18.07 -5.46 -6.49
C GLU A 64 17.63 -6.61 -7.43
N ASP A 65 18.21 -7.80 -7.24
CA ASP A 65 17.91 -9.01 -8.02
C ASP A 65 16.67 -9.78 -7.51
N LYS A 66 16.03 -9.31 -6.42
CA LYS A 66 14.88 -9.98 -5.81
C LYS A 66 13.56 -9.39 -6.30
N ARG A 67 12.60 -10.30 -6.43
CA ARG A 67 11.20 -9.99 -6.74
C ARG A 67 10.63 -9.08 -5.65
N GLY A 68 10.12 -7.92 -6.04
CA GLY A 68 9.55 -6.95 -5.10
C GLY A 68 10.51 -5.81 -4.74
N HIS A 69 11.74 -5.82 -5.26
CA HIS A 69 12.64 -4.67 -5.16
C HIS A 69 12.01 -3.41 -5.76
N ILE A 70 12.07 -2.32 -4.99
CA ILE A 70 11.65 -0.97 -5.38
C ILE A 70 12.90 -0.09 -5.42
N GLU A 71 13.18 0.51 -6.57
CA GLU A 71 14.33 1.40 -6.73
C GLU A 71 14.25 2.60 -5.77
N GLN A 72 15.35 2.94 -5.10
CA GLN A 72 15.39 3.98 -4.07
C GLN A 72 15.11 5.39 -4.61
N ARG A 73 15.26 5.61 -5.93
CA ARG A 73 15.00 6.89 -6.61
C ARG A 73 13.53 7.08 -7.01
N THR A 74 12.66 6.10 -6.77
CA THR A 74 11.22 6.23 -7.05
C THR A 74 10.53 7.12 -6.03
N LEU A 75 9.53 7.89 -6.49
CA LEU A 75 8.69 8.72 -5.63
C LEU A 75 7.95 7.87 -4.58
N PRO A 76 7.58 8.45 -3.43
CA PRO A 76 6.75 7.78 -2.44
C PRO A 76 5.43 7.28 -3.02
N LEU A 77 4.91 6.16 -2.51
CA LEU A 77 3.63 5.60 -2.96
C LEU A 77 2.42 6.46 -2.57
N LEU A 78 2.59 7.38 -1.63
CA LEU A 78 1.58 8.32 -1.16
C LEU A 78 2.26 9.67 -0.87
N GLU A 79 1.79 10.74 -1.52
CA GLU A 79 2.10 12.14 -1.16
C GLU A 79 1.14 12.66 -0.08
#